data_AF-H3DDX9-F1
#
_entry.id   AF-H3DDX9-F1
#
_cell.length_a   1.000
_cell.length_b   1.000
_cell.length_c   1.000
_cell.angle_alpha   90.00
_cell.angle_beta   90.00
_cell.angle_gamma   90.00
#
_symmetry.space_group_name_H-M   'P 1'
#
loop_
_entity.id
_entity.type
_entity.pdbx_description
1 polymer ?
#
loop_
_entity_poly.entity_id
_entity_poly.type
_entity_poly.pdbx_seq_one_letter_code
_entity_poly.pdbx_strand_id
1 'polypeptide(L)'
;MKSPGFKALAEHQKLNHFPGTFQIGRKDRLWRNLSKMQSRFGKQEFGFFPRTFVLPQDIKLLRKTWEDCGSRQKWIIKPPASARGIGIQVIHKWSQMPRKRPLLVQKYLHKPYLIGGNKFDLRIYVYVTSYDPLRIYIFSDGLVRFASCKYSSSMKTLSNKFMHLTNYSVNKKNTEYQTNSDDKACQGHKWALKALWEYFGSRGVNTTLIWEKIKDIAIKTIIASEPYVLSLLKMNVRSPYSCHELFGFDIMLDENLKPWILEVNISPSLHSNTALDVSIKGQMVKDLLNLAGFHLPRKEDVTASCSSASSCTNRYRGRRCMEKAKPDLSADEKVKRAFYLTQRFAEQDFLQTVLDVLTPDDVRVLAESENELSCRGQFRIFPSPSSSRYLRFFEGPRYLNVLLDQWEQKHWSNRLRGINLLTTLCEKGVHLGTSDPAHMWS
;
A
#
# COMPACT_ATOMS: atom_id res chain seq x y z
N MET A 1 -2.29 17.68 1.62
CA MET A 1 -1.45 18.62 0.85
C MET A 1 -1.65 18.36 -0.65
N LYS A 2 -1.77 19.40 -1.50
CA LYS A 2 -1.75 19.20 -2.97
C LYS A 2 -0.32 18.88 -3.43
N SER A 3 -0.13 18.18 -4.54
CA SER A 3 1.20 17.74 -4.99
C SER A 3 2.27 18.85 -5.05
N PRO A 4 2.00 20.08 -5.53
CA PRO A 4 3.01 21.14 -5.54
C PRO A 4 3.49 21.57 -4.15
N GLY A 5 2.69 21.37 -3.11
CA GLY A 5 3.06 21.71 -1.73
C GLY A 5 4.24 20.89 -1.19
N PHE A 6 4.50 19.72 -1.78
CA PHE A 6 5.64 18.88 -1.40
C PHE A 6 6.99 19.52 -1.74
N LYS A 7 7.04 20.48 -2.68
CA LYS A 7 8.28 21.19 -3.06
C LYS A 7 8.85 22.04 -1.93
N ALA A 8 8.02 22.36 -0.94
CA ALA A 8 8.41 23.13 0.25
C ALA A 8 9.07 22.26 1.32
N LEU A 9 9.03 20.92 1.21
CA LEU A 9 9.68 20.03 2.16
C LEU A 9 11.20 20.12 1.98
N ALA A 10 11.90 20.37 3.09
CA ALA A 10 13.34 20.21 3.16
C ALA A 10 13.71 18.72 3.17
N GLU A 11 14.93 18.39 2.75
CA GLU A 11 15.37 16.99 2.55
C GLU A 11 15.40 16.17 3.84
N HIS A 12 15.56 16.83 4.99
CA HIS A 12 15.50 16.18 6.31
C HIS A 12 14.07 15.98 6.83
N GLN A 13 13.06 16.64 6.24
CA GLN A 13 11.67 16.57 6.67
C GLN A 13 10.98 15.36 6.07
N LYS A 14 10.05 14.77 6.83
CA LYS A 14 9.14 13.73 6.36
C LYS A 14 7.68 14.16 6.45
N LEU A 15 6.90 13.69 5.50
CA LEU A 15 5.45 13.77 5.49
C LEU A 15 4.86 12.37 5.31
N ASN A 16 3.80 12.08 6.06
CA ASN A 16 3.09 10.81 6.05
C ASN A 16 2.10 10.66 4.88
N HIS A 17 2.41 11.28 3.73
CA HIS A 17 1.70 11.12 2.47
C HIS A 17 2.66 11.18 1.30
N PHE A 18 2.31 10.56 0.17
CA PHE A 18 2.94 10.79 -1.13
C PHE A 18 2.16 11.81 -1.96
N PRO A 19 2.82 12.56 -2.88
CA PRO A 19 2.09 13.31 -3.90
C PRO A 19 1.37 12.32 -4.83
N GLY A 20 0.11 12.62 -5.18
CA GLY A 20 -0.64 11.77 -6.12
C GLY A 20 -1.45 10.63 -5.51
N THR A 21 -1.52 10.49 -4.19
CA THR A 21 -2.20 9.33 -3.56
C THR A 21 -3.71 9.30 -3.73
N PHE A 22 -4.30 10.38 -4.24
CA PHE A 22 -5.66 10.34 -4.76
C PHE A 22 -5.85 9.33 -5.91
N GLN A 23 -4.77 8.89 -6.57
CA GLN A 23 -4.82 7.84 -7.62
C GLN A 23 -5.23 6.48 -7.06
N ILE A 24 -4.90 6.21 -5.80
CA ILE A 24 -5.31 5.01 -5.08
C ILE A 24 -6.50 5.29 -4.13
N GLY A 25 -6.55 6.48 -3.52
CA GLY A 25 -7.57 6.84 -2.54
C GLY A 25 -8.94 7.18 -3.10
N ARG A 26 -9.01 7.77 -4.31
CA ARG A 26 -10.30 8.06 -4.94
C ARG A 26 -10.83 6.81 -5.62
N LYS A 27 -12.08 6.46 -5.33
CA LYS A 27 -12.74 5.24 -5.83
C LYS A 27 -12.74 5.18 -7.36
N ASP A 28 -12.95 6.31 -8.03
CA ASP A 28 -12.97 6.39 -9.50
C ASP A 28 -11.59 6.24 -10.14
N ARG A 29 -10.52 6.66 -9.45
CA ARG A 29 -9.15 6.49 -9.93
C ARG A 29 -8.65 5.08 -9.66
N LEU A 30 -8.89 4.57 -8.45
CA LEU A 30 -8.60 3.18 -8.07
C LEU A 30 -9.20 2.20 -9.06
N TRP A 31 -10.49 2.34 -9.38
CA TRP A 31 -11.14 1.45 -10.33
C TRP A 31 -10.55 1.56 -11.75
N ARG A 32 -10.31 2.76 -12.26
CA ARG A 32 -9.71 2.93 -13.61
C ARG A 32 -8.33 2.28 -13.68
N ASN A 33 -7.51 2.46 -12.65
CA ASN A 33 -6.17 1.88 -12.58
C ASN A 33 -6.25 0.35 -12.56
N LEU A 34 -7.08 -0.22 -11.68
CA LEU A 34 -7.28 -1.68 -11.63
C LEU A 34 -7.90 -2.25 -12.91
N SER A 35 -8.82 -1.53 -13.56
CA SER A 35 -9.42 -1.94 -14.83
C SER A 35 -8.42 -1.91 -15.98
N LYS A 36 -7.52 -0.92 -16.03
CA LYS A 36 -6.40 -0.87 -16.99
C LYS A 36 -5.51 -2.11 -16.81
N MET A 37 -5.16 -2.44 -15.56
CA MET A 37 -4.36 -3.61 -15.24
C MET A 37 -5.06 -4.93 -15.60
N GLN A 38 -6.35 -5.06 -15.30
CA GLN A 38 -7.15 -6.24 -15.69
C GLN A 38 -7.24 -6.40 -17.21
N SER A 39 -7.30 -5.31 -17.97
CA SER A 39 -7.33 -5.37 -19.44
C SER A 39 -5.97 -5.84 -20.00
N ARG A 40 -4.86 -5.51 -19.34
CA ARG A 40 -3.50 -5.88 -19.77
C ARG A 40 -3.09 -7.29 -19.34
N PHE A 41 -3.42 -7.69 -18.11
CA PHE A 41 -2.94 -8.95 -17.50
C PHE A 41 -4.05 -9.99 -17.29
N GLY A 42 -5.29 -9.66 -17.66
CA GLY A 42 -6.42 -10.56 -17.58
C GLY A 42 -7.09 -10.64 -16.20
N LYS A 43 -8.24 -11.31 -16.19
CA LYS A 43 -9.08 -11.49 -14.98
C LYS A 43 -8.51 -12.49 -13.98
N GLN A 44 -7.62 -13.38 -14.38
CA GLN A 44 -6.97 -14.30 -13.45
C GLN A 44 -6.08 -13.54 -12.46
N GLU A 45 -5.34 -12.55 -12.96
CA GLU A 45 -4.42 -11.75 -12.13
C GLU A 45 -5.10 -10.61 -11.38
N PHE A 46 -6.04 -9.91 -12.05
CA PHE A 46 -6.73 -8.73 -11.50
C PHE A 46 -8.24 -8.96 -11.33
N GLY A 47 -8.66 -10.16 -10.94
CA GLY A 47 -10.06 -10.55 -10.74
C GLY A 47 -10.62 -10.33 -9.33
N PHE A 48 -9.99 -9.45 -8.53
CA PHE A 48 -10.24 -9.29 -7.10
C PHE A 48 -11.00 -8.00 -6.74
N PHE A 49 -11.58 -7.31 -7.72
CA PHE A 49 -12.45 -6.15 -7.48
C PHE A 49 -13.77 -6.31 -8.25
N PRO A 50 -14.90 -5.86 -7.67
CA PRO A 50 -16.19 -5.94 -8.33
C PRO A 50 -16.25 -5.02 -9.56
N ARG A 51 -16.95 -5.48 -10.61
CA ARG A 51 -17.20 -4.67 -11.81
C ARG A 51 -17.84 -3.35 -11.42
N THR A 52 -17.25 -2.24 -11.88
CA THR A 52 -17.67 -0.89 -11.55
C THR A 52 -17.76 -0.06 -12.82
N PHE A 53 -18.56 0.99 -12.77
CA PHE A 53 -18.76 1.96 -13.84
C PHE A 53 -18.68 3.36 -13.25
N VAL A 54 -17.94 4.26 -13.91
CA VAL A 54 -17.79 5.65 -13.49
C VAL A 54 -18.68 6.54 -14.36
N LEU A 55 -19.68 7.15 -13.74
CA LEU A 55 -20.62 8.03 -14.41
C LEU A 55 -20.13 9.49 -14.38
N PRO A 56 -20.38 10.26 -15.47
CA PRO A 56 -21.24 9.92 -16.62
C PRO A 56 -20.55 9.10 -17.74
N GLN A 57 -19.24 8.90 -17.70
CA GLN A 57 -18.46 8.35 -18.83
C GLN A 57 -18.94 6.95 -19.25
N ASP A 58 -19.21 6.07 -18.28
CA ASP A 58 -19.53 4.67 -18.52
C ASP A 58 -21.05 4.40 -18.63
N ILE A 59 -21.89 5.44 -18.75
CA ILE A 59 -23.36 5.27 -18.69
C ILE A 59 -23.91 4.34 -19.78
N LYS A 60 -23.35 4.40 -20.99
CA LYS A 60 -23.76 3.54 -22.12
C LYS A 60 -23.44 2.07 -21.82
N LEU A 61 -22.24 1.81 -21.31
CA LEU A 61 -21.80 0.46 -20.95
C LEU A 61 -22.58 -0.08 -19.75
N LEU A 62 -22.91 0.79 -18.78
CA LEU A 62 -23.76 0.45 -17.65
C LEU A 62 -25.16 0.05 -18.12
N ARG A 63 -25.78 0.81 -19.03
CA ARG A 63 -27.12 0.48 -19.58
C ARG A 63 -27.15 -0.89 -20.23
N LYS A 64 -26.23 -1.16 -21.15
CA LYS A 64 -26.10 -2.46 -21.79
C LYS A 64 -25.96 -3.59 -20.76
N THR A 65 -25.03 -3.42 -19.81
CA THR A 65 -24.82 -4.42 -18.75
C THR A 65 -26.06 -4.60 -17.86
N TRP A 66 -26.81 -3.53 -17.62
CA TRP A 66 -28.01 -3.54 -16.79
C TRP A 66 -29.14 -4.34 -17.46
N GLU A 67 -29.30 -4.18 -18.78
CA GLU A 67 -30.24 -4.94 -19.61
C GLU A 67 -29.85 -6.42 -19.64
N ASP A 68 -28.56 -6.74 -19.86
CA ASP A 68 -28.05 -8.12 -19.91
C ASP A 68 -28.19 -8.89 -18.58
N CYS A 69 -28.01 -8.22 -17.44
CA CYS A 69 -28.01 -8.88 -16.12
C CYS A 69 -29.42 -9.09 -15.52
N GLY A 70 -30.45 -8.47 -16.10
CA GLY A 70 -31.81 -8.52 -15.61
C GLY A 70 -32.05 -7.83 -14.25
N SER A 71 -33.31 -7.84 -13.80
CA SER A 71 -33.80 -7.12 -12.61
C SER A 71 -33.32 -7.67 -11.26
N ARG A 72 -32.68 -8.85 -11.23
CA ARG A 72 -32.18 -9.49 -10.00
C ARG A 72 -30.82 -8.97 -9.56
N GLN A 73 -30.06 -8.34 -10.44
CA GLN A 73 -28.73 -7.82 -10.11
C GLN A 73 -28.82 -6.58 -9.23
N LYS A 74 -28.13 -6.63 -8.08
CA LYS A 74 -27.99 -5.50 -7.17
C LYS A 74 -26.73 -4.71 -7.47
N TRP A 75 -26.82 -3.40 -7.29
CA TRP A 75 -25.73 -2.47 -7.51
C TRP A 75 -25.56 -1.60 -6.27
N ILE A 76 -24.32 -1.19 -5.99
CA ILE A 76 -24.02 -0.22 -4.94
C ILE A 76 -23.51 1.06 -5.59
N ILE A 77 -24.18 2.16 -5.26
CA ILE A 77 -23.80 3.50 -5.70
C ILE A 77 -22.89 4.09 -4.65
N LYS A 78 -21.77 4.68 -5.08
CA LYS A 78 -20.80 5.34 -4.22
C LYS A 78 -20.40 6.69 -4.83
N PRO A 79 -20.28 7.77 -4.04
CA PRO A 79 -19.67 9.00 -4.54
C PRO A 79 -18.15 8.82 -4.73
N PRO A 80 -17.51 9.45 -5.74
CA PRO A 80 -16.09 9.23 -6.05
C PRO A 80 -15.09 9.52 -4.92
N ALA A 81 -15.33 10.60 -4.17
CA ALA A 81 -14.43 11.11 -3.15
C ALA A 81 -15.10 11.26 -1.77
N SER A 82 -16.14 10.48 -1.50
CA SER A 82 -16.81 10.44 -0.18
C SER A 82 -16.26 9.33 0.71
N ALA A 83 -16.43 9.50 2.02
CA ALA A 83 -16.02 8.57 3.07
C ALA A 83 -17.16 8.36 4.09
N ARG A 84 -16.95 7.47 5.08
CA ARG A 84 -17.86 7.22 6.22
C ARG A 84 -19.25 6.68 5.84
N GLY A 85 -19.40 6.10 4.65
CA GLY A 85 -20.69 5.59 4.14
C GLY A 85 -21.64 6.68 3.62
N ILE A 86 -21.21 7.95 3.56
CA ILE A 86 -22.07 9.06 3.15
C ILE A 86 -22.35 8.97 1.66
N GLY A 87 -23.64 9.00 1.28
CA GLY A 87 -24.10 8.92 -0.10
C GLY A 87 -24.09 7.51 -0.70
N ILE A 88 -23.82 6.47 0.10
CA ILE A 88 -23.86 5.08 -0.38
C ILE A 88 -25.29 4.54 -0.32
N GLN A 89 -25.73 3.93 -1.41
CA GLN A 89 -27.04 3.30 -1.55
C GLN A 89 -26.92 1.99 -2.32
N VAL A 90 -27.69 0.97 -1.94
CA VAL A 90 -27.82 -0.27 -2.71
C VAL A 90 -29.13 -0.20 -3.48
N ILE A 91 -29.05 -0.41 -4.80
CA ILE A 91 -30.18 -0.31 -5.72
C ILE A 91 -30.33 -1.58 -6.54
N HIS A 92 -31.53 -1.79 -7.08
CA HIS A 92 -31.84 -2.88 -8.01
C HIS A 92 -32.72 -2.42 -9.18
N LYS A 93 -33.27 -1.19 -9.12
CA LYS A 93 -34.05 -0.57 -10.21
C LYS A 93 -33.33 0.65 -10.75
N TRP A 94 -33.37 0.84 -12.07
CA TRP A 94 -32.77 1.99 -12.74
C TRP A 94 -33.34 3.33 -12.25
N SER A 95 -34.63 3.36 -11.91
CA SER A 95 -35.33 4.55 -11.39
C SER A 95 -34.76 5.07 -10.06
N GLN A 96 -34.04 4.23 -9.31
CA GLN A 96 -33.39 4.61 -8.06
C GLN A 96 -32.05 5.35 -8.28
N MET A 97 -31.57 5.45 -9.52
CA MET A 97 -30.29 6.07 -9.81
C MET A 97 -30.37 7.61 -9.67
N PRO A 98 -29.52 8.23 -8.84
CA PRO A 98 -29.52 9.69 -8.69
C PRO A 98 -29.15 10.38 -10.00
N ARG A 99 -29.89 11.43 -10.35
CA ARG A 99 -29.62 12.27 -11.54
C ARG A 99 -28.60 13.37 -11.21
N LYS A 100 -27.85 13.81 -12.23
CA LYS A 100 -27.00 15.03 -12.21
C LYS A 100 -25.82 15.06 -11.22
N ARG A 101 -25.18 13.93 -10.92
CA ARG A 101 -23.92 13.89 -10.13
C ARG A 101 -22.94 12.83 -10.64
N PRO A 102 -21.61 13.04 -10.54
CA PRO A 102 -20.63 11.98 -10.74
C PRO A 102 -20.78 10.89 -9.69
N LEU A 103 -20.90 9.64 -10.14
CA LEU A 103 -21.18 8.47 -9.28
C LEU A 103 -20.36 7.27 -9.76
N LEU A 104 -20.06 6.37 -8.83
CA LEU A 104 -19.65 5.02 -9.17
C LEU A 104 -20.83 4.09 -8.97
N VAL A 105 -21.10 3.26 -9.98
CA VAL A 105 -22.06 2.16 -9.90
C VAL A 105 -21.28 0.86 -9.95
N GLN A 106 -21.30 0.13 -8.84
CA GLN A 106 -20.49 -1.08 -8.65
C GLN A 106 -21.39 -2.28 -8.42
N LYS A 107 -21.03 -3.45 -8.97
CA LYS A 107 -21.74 -4.71 -8.73
C LYS A 107 -21.73 -5.00 -7.23
N TYR A 108 -22.90 -5.18 -6.64
CA TYR A 108 -23.01 -5.48 -5.21
C TYR A 108 -22.63 -6.95 -4.93
N LEU A 109 -21.73 -7.15 -3.97
CA LEU A 109 -21.41 -8.46 -3.43
C LEU A 109 -22.58 -8.94 -2.56
N HIS A 110 -23.50 -9.67 -3.19
CA HIS A 110 -24.77 -10.09 -2.61
C HIS A 110 -24.72 -11.44 -1.86
N LYS A 111 -23.57 -12.10 -1.89
CA LYS A 111 -23.30 -13.34 -1.15
C LYS A 111 -21.98 -13.21 -0.37
N PRO A 112 -21.93 -12.32 0.63
CA PRO A 112 -20.76 -12.20 1.50
C PRO A 112 -20.66 -13.43 2.41
N TYR A 113 -19.45 -13.75 2.90
CA TYR A 113 -19.32 -14.65 4.03
C TYR A 113 -19.97 -14.01 5.27
N LEU A 114 -20.70 -14.80 6.05
CA LEU A 114 -21.44 -14.33 7.22
C LEU A 114 -20.94 -15.02 8.48
N ILE A 115 -20.85 -14.26 9.58
CA ILE A 115 -20.53 -14.79 10.91
C ILE A 115 -21.69 -14.39 11.82
N GLY A 116 -22.33 -15.38 12.46
CA GLY A 116 -23.54 -15.13 13.26
C GLY A 116 -24.70 -14.52 12.46
N GLY A 117 -24.70 -14.68 11.14
CA GLY A 117 -25.64 -14.03 10.22
C GLY A 117 -25.33 -12.58 9.90
N ASN A 118 -24.26 -11.99 10.47
CA ASN A 118 -23.87 -10.61 10.23
C ASN A 118 -22.81 -10.53 9.11
N LYS A 119 -22.96 -9.50 8.28
CA LYS A 119 -21.98 -9.14 7.25
C LYS A 119 -20.79 -8.43 7.89
N PHE A 120 -19.58 -8.63 7.38
CA PHE A 120 -18.41 -7.91 7.85
C PHE A 120 -17.47 -7.50 6.72
N ASP A 121 -16.57 -6.58 7.02
CA ASP A 121 -15.41 -6.24 6.21
C ASP A 121 -14.13 -6.29 7.05
N LEU A 122 -13.00 -6.36 6.38
CA LEU A 122 -11.66 -6.32 6.94
C LEU A 122 -11.03 -4.97 6.64
N ARG A 123 -10.63 -4.26 7.69
CA ARG A 123 -9.70 -3.12 7.61
C ARG A 123 -8.28 -3.65 7.79
N ILE A 124 -7.53 -3.66 6.70
CA ILE A 124 -6.12 -4.04 6.65
C ILE A 124 -5.26 -2.78 6.54
N TYR A 125 -4.16 -2.73 7.29
CA TYR A 125 -3.24 -1.60 7.28
C TYR A 125 -2.03 -1.92 6.43
N VAL A 126 -1.82 -1.15 5.37
CA VAL A 126 -0.70 -1.31 4.42
C VAL A 126 0.14 -0.05 4.48
N TYR A 127 1.43 -0.21 4.72
CA TYR A 127 2.36 0.90 4.85
C TYR A 127 3.38 0.87 3.70
N VAL A 128 3.59 2.02 3.06
CA VAL A 128 4.54 2.17 1.96
C VAL A 128 5.59 3.19 2.37
N THR A 129 6.86 2.75 2.41
CA THR A 129 8.00 3.60 2.80
C THR A 129 8.64 4.29 1.60
N SER A 130 8.58 3.67 0.42
CA SER A 130 9.08 4.26 -0.83
C SER A 130 8.36 3.66 -2.04
N TYR A 131 8.31 4.43 -3.13
CA TYR A 131 7.86 4.00 -4.46
C TYR A 131 9.04 3.73 -5.43
N ASP A 132 10.26 4.16 -5.11
CA ASP A 132 11.46 3.97 -5.93
C ASP A 132 12.70 3.83 -5.02
N PRO A 133 13.13 2.59 -4.68
CA PRO A 133 12.44 1.33 -4.99
C PRO A 133 11.13 1.19 -4.21
N LEU A 134 10.18 0.43 -4.76
CA LEU A 134 8.91 0.17 -4.11
C LEU A 134 9.11 -0.74 -2.89
N ARG A 135 8.62 -0.30 -1.72
CA ARG A 135 8.68 -1.06 -0.47
C ARG A 135 7.32 -1.02 0.23
N ILE A 136 6.73 -2.21 0.43
CA ILE A 136 5.37 -2.38 0.94
C ILE A 136 5.41 -3.30 2.16
N TYR A 137 4.75 -2.86 3.22
CA TYR A 137 4.57 -3.55 4.49
C TYR A 137 3.08 -3.76 4.74
N ILE A 138 2.73 -4.87 5.36
CA ILE A 138 1.36 -5.15 5.80
C ILE A 138 1.39 -5.40 7.30
N PHE A 139 0.55 -4.70 8.05
CA PHE A 139 0.44 -4.97 9.47
C PHE A 139 -0.22 -6.34 9.67
N SER A 140 0.29 -7.12 10.61
CA SER A 140 -0.18 -8.49 10.88
C SER A 140 -1.62 -8.55 11.40
N ASP A 141 -2.09 -7.44 11.95
CA ASP A 141 -3.40 -7.30 12.55
C ASP A 141 -4.21 -6.20 11.84
N GLY A 142 -5.46 -6.07 12.22
CA GLY A 142 -6.39 -5.15 11.59
C GLY A 142 -7.71 -5.14 12.34
N LEU A 143 -8.73 -4.52 11.74
CA LEU A 143 -10.06 -4.47 12.35
C LEU A 143 -11.05 -5.22 11.49
N VAL A 144 -11.79 -6.14 12.10
CA VAL A 144 -12.96 -6.76 11.49
C VAL A 144 -14.18 -5.98 11.93
N ARG A 145 -14.96 -5.49 10.97
CA ARG A 145 -16.09 -4.57 11.24
C ARG A 145 -17.39 -5.21 10.82
N PHE A 146 -18.28 -5.42 11.76
CA PHE A 146 -19.58 -6.05 11.51
C PHE A 146 -20.68 -5.03 11.25
N ALA A 147 -21.62 -5.42 10.41
CA ALA A 147 -22.95 -4.84 10.32
C ALA A 147 -23.72 -5.16 11.62
N SER A 148 -24.51 -4.21 12.13
CA SER A 148 -25.28 -4.41 13.37
C SER A 148 -26.62 -5.11 13.17
N CYS A 149 -27.03 -5.37 11.93
CA CYS A 149 -28.21 -6.17 11.61
C CYS A 149 -27.83 -7.42 10.80
N LYS A 150 -28.56 -8.52 11.05
CA LYS A 150 -28.42 -9.78 10.30
C LYS A 150 -28.66 -9.55 8.81
N TYR A 151 -27.81 -10.14 7.99
CA TYR A 151 -27.84 -9.99 6.55
C TYR A 151 -29.04 -10.70 5.93
N SER A 152 -29.74 -9.99 5.04
CA SER A 152 -30.74 -10.56 4.15
C SER A 152 -30.43 -10.21 2.70
N SER A 153 -30.58 -11.19 1.82
CA SER A 153 -30.48 -10.98 0.38
C SER A 153 -31.79 -10.49 -0.23
N SER A 154 -32.83 -10.20 0.56
CA SER A 154 -34.09 -9.69 0.02
C SER A 154 -33.93 -8.30 -0.61
N MET A 155 -34.67 -8.02 -1.68
CA MET A 155 -34.74 -6.66 -2.24
C MET A 155 -35.47 -5.68 -1.30
N LYS A 156 -36.30 -6.20 -0.39
CA LYS A 156 -37.07 -5.40 0.57
C LYS A 156 -36.18 -4.76 1.64
N THR A 157 -35.00 -5.34 1.90
CA THR A 157 -34.10 -4.89 2.98
C THR A 157 -33.01 -3.93 2.52
N LEU A 158 -32.91 -3.63 1.21
CA LEU A 158 -31.82 -2.83 0.64
C LEU A 158 -31.73 -1.39 1.17
N SER A 159 -32.82 -0.85 1.72
CA SER A 159 -32.85 0.46 2.37
C SER A 159 -32.16 0.46 3.74
N ASN A 160 -32.05 -0.70 4.40
CA ASN A 160 -31.42 -0.81 5.71
C ASN A 160 -29.89 -0.74 5.60
N LYS A 161 -29.34 0.43 5.91
CA LYS A 161 -27.90 0.68 5.87
C LYS A 161 -27.13 -0.10 6.93
N PHE A 162 -27.72 -0.38 8.09
CA PHE A 162 -27.08 -1.11 9.20
C PHE A 162 -26.86 -2.60 8.89
N MET A 163 -27.53 -3.12 7.86
CA MET A 163 -27.35 -4.48 7.35
C MET A 163 -26.31 -4.54 6.22
N HIS A 164 -26.37 -3.57 5.31
CA HIS A 164 -25.63 -3.64 4.05
C HIS A 164 -24.28 -2.91 4.08
N LEU A 165 -24.08 -1.99 5.02
CA LEU A 165 -22.84 -1.25 5.27
C LEU A 165 -22.24 -1.67 6.60
N THR A 166 -20.92 -1.84 6.60
CA THR A 166 -20.11 -2.31 7.74
C THR A 166 -19.32 -1.17 8.38
N ASN A 167 -19.42 0.05 7.85
CA ASN A 167 -18.70 1.21 8.38
C ASN A 167 -19.10 1.50 9.83
N TYR A 168 -18.10 1.59 10.72
CA TYR A 168 -18.29 1.97 12.12
C TYR A 168 -19.11 3.27 12.29
N SER A 169 -18.88 4.29 11.45
CA SER A 169 -19.60 5.57 11.50
C SER A 169 -21.11 5.46 11.26
N VAL A 170 -21.54 4.38 10.58
CA VAL A 170 -22.94 4.06 10.36
C VAL A 170 -23.43 3.20 11.51
N ASN A 171 -22.79 2.06 11.76
CA ASN A 171 -23.30 1.06 12.72
C ASN A 171 -23.26 1.52 14.18
N LYS A 172 -22.35 2.42 14.57
CA LYS A 172 -22.33 3.00 15.93
C LYS A 172 -23.59 3.78 16.31
N LYS A 173 -24.41 4.14 15.33
CA LYS A 173 -25.68 4.85 15.54
C LYS A 173 -26.86 3.90 15.78
N ASN A 174 -26.67 2.60 15.61
CA ASN A 174 -27.69 1.60 15.89
C ASN A 174 -27.64 1.25 17.39
N THR A 175 -28.81 1.12 18.02
CA THR A 175 -28.94 0.73 19.44
C THR A 175 -28.42 -0.67 19.70
N GLU A 176 -28.52 -1.57 18.72
CA GLU A 176 -28.02 -2.96 18.78
C GLU A 176 -26.48 -3.06 18.69
N TYR A 177 -25.76 -1.94 18.55
CA TYR A 177 -24.31 -1.97 18.38
C TYR A 177 -23.59 -2.30 19.69
N GLN A 178 -23.15 -3.54 19.80
CA GLN A 178 -22.29 -4.01 20.89
C GLN A 178 -20.81 -3.73 20.65
N THR A 179 -20.14 -3.13 21.63
CA THR A 179 -18.69 -2.89 21.64
C THR A 179 -17.94 -4.11 22.14
N ASN A 180 -16.71 -4.28 21.66
CA ASN A 180 -15.77 -5.25 22.19
C ASN A 180 -14.57 -4.52 22.80
N SER A 181 -14.21 -4.91 24.02
CA SER A 181 -13.10 -4.33 24.77
C SER A 181 -11.86 -5.22 24.74
N ASP A 182 -12.01 -6.51 24.41
CA ASP A 182 -10.95 -7.52 24.44
C ASP A 182 -10.51 -7.87 23.01
N ASP A 183 -9.19 -7.86 22.78
CA ASP A 183 -8.56 -8.13 21.48
C ASP A 183 -8.46 -9.62 21.12
N LYS A 184 -8.69 -10.50 22.08
CA LYS A 184 -8.77 -11.96 21.85
C LYS A 184 -10.22 -12.44 21.74
N ALA A 185 -11.18 -11.64 22.19
CA ALA A 185 -12.58 -12.03 22.17
C ALA A 185 -13.20 -11.86 20.78
N CYS A 186 -13.96 -12.87 20.35
CA CYS A 186 -14.85 -12.81 19.19
C CYS A 186 -16.24 -12.29 19.58
N GLN A 187 -16.31 -11.11 20.21
CA GLN A 187 -17.55 -10.54 20.75
C GLN A 187 -17.90 -9.19 20.12
N GLY A 188 -19.17 -8.82 20.17
CA GLY A 188 -19.68 -7.55 19.64
C GLY A 188 -19.45 -7.36 18.13
N HIS A 189 -19.43 -6.10 17.69
CA HIS A 189 -19.44 -5.72 16.27
C HIS A 189 -18.08 -5.23 15.74
N LYS A 190 -17.01 -5.45 16.51
CA LYS A 190 -15.63 -5.15 16.10
C LYS A 190 -14.69 -6.19 16.70
N TRP A 191 -13.93 -6.91 15.88
CA TRP A 191 -12.92 -7.86 16.34
C TRP A 191 -11.53 -7.45 15.86
N ALA A 192 -10.50 -7.96 16.55
CA ALA A 192 -9.16 -8.02 15.99
C ALA A 192 -9.13 -8.95 14.77
N LEU A 193 -8.23 -8.70 13.84
CA LEU A 193 -8.04 -9.59 12.69
C LEU A 193 -7.44 -10.93 13.14
N LYS A 194 -6.55 -10.91 14.14
CA LYS A 194 -6.01 -12.14 14.74
C LYS A 194 -7.10 -13.04 15.32
N ALA A 195 -8.05 -12.48 16.06
CA ALA A 195 -9.20 -13.22 16.58
C ALA A 195 -10.04 -13.87 15.47
N LEU A 196 -10.20 -13.19 14.32
CA LEU A 196 -10.86 -13.79 13.16
C LEU A 196 -10.08 -14.97 12.58
N TRP A 197 -8.75 -14.90 12.54
CA TRP A 197 -7.93 -16.01 12.07
C TRP A 197 -8.00 -17.23 12.99
N GLU A 198 -8.01 -17.03 14.30
CA GLU A 198 -8.25 -18.11 15.28
C GLU A 198 -9.64 -18.72 15.10
N TYR A 199 -10.67 -17.88 14.94
CA TYR A 199 -12.04 -18.32 14.67
C TYR A 199 -12.14 -19.16 13.38
N PHE A 200 -11.50 -18.75 12.29
CA PHE A 200 -11.45 -19.51 11.04
C PHE A 200 -10.64 -20.80 11.17
N GLY A 201 -9.50 -20.76 11.86
CA GLY A 201 -8.68 -21.94 12.13
C GLY A 201 -9.45 -23.02 12.88
N SER A 202 -10.22 -22.64 13.90
CA SER A 202 -11.07 -23.57 14.67
C SER A 202 -12.17 -24.25 13.83
N ARG A 203 -12.47 -23.71 12.65
CA ARG A 203 -13.47 -24.23 11.70
C ARG A 203 -12.85 -24.93 10.49
N GLY A 204 -11.54 -25.18 10.51
CA GLY A 204 -10.82 -25.86 9.43
C GLY A 204 -10.61 -24.99 8.18
N VAL A 205 -10.79 -23.66 8.28
CA VAL A 205 -10.54 -22.75 7.15
C VAL A 205 -9.05 -22.47 7.03
N ASN A 206 -8.50 -22.60 5.82
CA ASN A 206 -7.10 -22.25 5.53
C ASN A 206 -6.90 -20.73 5.50
N THR A 207 -6.58 -20.15 6.66
CA THR A 207 -6.35 -18.72 6.84
C THR A 207 -5.11 -18.22 6.10
N THR A 208 -4.06 -19.05 6.01
CA THR A 208 -2.82 -18.73 5.28
C THR A 208 -3.11 -18.42 3.81
N LEU A 209 -3.92 -19.23 3.14
CA LEU A 209 -4.29 -19.01 1.74
C LEU A 209 -5.06 -17.70 1.55
N ILE A 210 -5.98 -17.37 2.46
CA ILE A 210 -6.74 -16.12 2.42
C ILE A 210 -5.79 -14.93 2.62
N TRP A 211 -4.87 -15.03 3.57
CA TRP A 211 -3.90 -13.98 3.87
C TRP A 211 -2.93 -13.73 2.71
N GLU A 212 -2.43 -14.77 2.05
CA GLU A 212 -1.59 -14.63 0.84
C GLU A 212 -2.35 -13.96 -0.31
N LYS A 213 -3.64 -14.26 -0.50
CA LYS A 213 -4.49 -13.55 -1.47
C LYS A 213 -4.69 -12.07 -1.08
N ILE A 214 -4.79 -11.75 0.20
CA ILE A 214 -4.88 -10.36 0.68
C ILE A 214 -3.58 -9.60 0.42
N LYS A 215 -2.41 -10.22 0.66
CA LYS A 215 -1.10 -9.64 0.32
C LYS A 215 -0.97 -9.40 -1.19
N ASP A 216 -1.38 -10.37 -2.02
CA ASP A 216 -1.40 -10.25 -3.48
C ASP A 216 -2.25 -9.05 -3.95
N ILE A 217 -3.45 -8.90 -3.38
CA ILE A 217 -4.32 -7.74 -3.62
C ILE A 217 -3.62 -6.43 -3.26
N ALA A 218 -2.99 -6.36 -2.07
CA ALA A 218 -2.31 -5.16 -1.61
C ALA A 218 -1.18 -4.75 -2.57
N ILE A 219 -0.28 -5.68 -2.91
CA ILE A 219 0.86 -5.43 -3.81
C ILE A 219 0.37 -4.97 -5.19
N LYS A 220 -0.52 -5.75 -5.82
CA LYS A 220 -1.06 -5.44 -7.16
C LYS A 220 -1.80 -4.11 -7.19
N THR A 221 -2.50 -3.75 -6.11
CA THR A 221 -3.21 -2.46 -6.03
C THR A 221 -2.24 -1.29 -5.95
N ILE A 222 -1.16 -1.41 -5.17
CA ILE A 222 -0.13 -0.36 -5.08
C ILE A 222 0.58 -0.21 -6.44
N ILE A 223 1.01 -1.32 -7.06
CA ILE A 223 1.65 -1.32 -8.39
C ILE A 223 0.75 -0.68 -9.46
N ALA A 224 -0.57 -0.95 -9.43
CA ALA A 224 -1.51 -0.34 -10.37
C ALA A 224 -1.54 1.20 -10.30
N SER A 225 -1.19 1.78 -9.14
CA SER A 225 -1.12 3.23 -8.94
C SER A 225 0.29 3.82 -9.04
N GLU A 226 1.33 2.97 -8.98
CA GLU A 226 2.74 3.34 -8.97
C GLU A 226 3.14 4.34 -10.05
N PRO A 227 2.83 4.17 -11.35
CA PRO A 227 3.37 5.06 -12.38
C PRO A 227 2.89 6.50 -12.20
N TYR A 228 1.66 6.68 -11.71
CA TYR A 228 1.06 7.99 -11.46
C TYR A 228 1.61 8.66 -10.20
N VAL A 229 1.84 7.88 -9.14
CA VAL A 229 2.43 8.38 -7.88
C VAL A 229 3.91 8.71 -8.11
N LEU A 230 4.65 7.81 -8.75
CA LEU A 230 6.08 7.98 -9.01
C LEU A 230 6.38 9.21 -9.88
N SER A 231 5.59 9.45 -10.93
CA SER A 231 5.72 10.64 -11.77
C SER A 231 5.58 11.93 -10.95
N LEU A 232 4.58 11.98 -10.06
CA LEU A 232 4.35 13.14 -9.20
C LEU A 232 5.40 13.27 -8.09
N LEU A 233 5.94 12.15 -7.60
CA LEU A 233 7.02 12.12 -6.63
C LEU A 233 8.28 12.74 -7.22
N LYS A 234 8.72 12.29 -8.40
CA LYS A 234 9.90 12.84 -9.10
C LYS A 234 9.77 14.32 -9.44
N MET A 235 8.54 14.80 -9.68
CA MET A 235 8.29 16.20 -10.04
C MET A 235 8.20 17.15 -8.82
N ASN A 236 7.76 16.65 -7.66
CA ASN A 236 7.37 17.51 -6.54
C ASN A 236 8.16 17.29 -5.26
N VAL A 237 9.00 16.25 -5.18
CA VAL A 237 9.74 15.89 -3.98
C VAL A 237 11.23 15.91 -4.30
N ARG A 238 12.03 16.57 -3.45
CA ARG A 238 13.49 16.64 -3.61
C ARG A 238 14.18 15.34 -3.18
N SER A 239 13.72 14.75 -2.08
CA SER A 239 14.27 13.52 -1.52
C SER A 239 13.17 12.46 -1.34
N PRO A 240 13.30 11.25 -1.91
CA PRO A 240 12.34 10.16 -1.71
C PRO A 240 12.14 9.80 -0.22
N TYR A 241 13.14 10.05 0.62
CA TYR A 241 13.08 9.87 2.08
C TYR A 241 11.96 10.69 2.73
N SER A 242 11.56 11.82 2.12
CA SER A 242 10.59 12.76 2.68
C SER A 242 9.14 12.27 2.65
N CYS A 243 8.83 11.15 2.01
CA CYS A 243 7.46 10.67 1.89
C CYS A 243 7.34 9.20 2.32
N HIS A 244 6.28 8.92 3.08
CA HIS A 244 5.88 7.58 3.51
C HIS A 244 4.36 7.61 3.75
N GLU A 245 3.62 6.50 3.68
CA GLU A 245 2.16 6.58 3.84
C GLU A 245 1.52 5.29 4.34
N LEU A 246 0.55 5.47 5.24
CA LEU A 246 -0.31 4.41 5.76
C LEU A 246 -1.66 4.41 5.04
N PHE A 247 -1.97 3.29 4.40
CA PHE A 247 -3.24 3.04 3.73
C PHE A 247 -4.12 2.10 4.56
N GLY A 248 -5.41 2.39 4.60
CA GLY A 248 -6.44 1.47 5.11
C GLY A 248 -7.16 0.77 3.96
N PHE A 249 -6.81 -0.48 3.71
CA PHE A 249 -7.47 -1.33 2.72
C PHE A 249 -8.76 -1.92 3.30
N ASP A 250 -9.86 -1.74 2.58
CA ASP A 250 -11.17 -2.30 2.95
C ASP A 250 -11.41 -3.51 2.05
N ILE A 251 -11.39 -4.70 2.65
CA ILE A 251 -11.52 -5.99 1.94
C ILE A 251 -12.74 -6.73 2.46
N MET A 252 -13.45 -7.43 1.57
CA MET A 252 -14.59 -8.28 1.92
C MET A 252 -14.37 -9.70 1.45
N LEU A 253 -14.81 -10.68 2.24
CA LEU A 253 -14.82 -12.08 1.83
C LEU A 253 -16.21 -12.42 1.26
N ASP A 254 -16.24 -13.08 0.11
CA ASP A 254 -17.48 -13.70 -0.39
C ASP A 254 -17.75 -15.06 0.26
N GLU A 255 -18.90 -15.67 -0.04
CA GLU A 255 -19.30 -16.99 0.49
C GLU A 255 -18.26 -18.09 0.29
N ASN A 256 -17.38 -17.97 -0.70
CA ASN A 256 -16.31 -18.91 -1.01
C ASN A 256 -14.96 -18.47 -0.41
N LEU A 257 -14.99 -17.53 0.54
CA LEU A 257 -13.81 -16.95 1.19
C LEU A 257 -12.82 -16.29 0.22
N LYS A 258 -13.27 -15.88 -0.98
CA LYS A 258 -12.45 -15.10 -1.89
C LYS A 258 -12.42 -13.63 -1.41
N PRO A 259 -11.23 -13.03 -1.24
CA PRO A 259 -11.12 -11.62 -0.88
C PRO A 259 -11.38 -10.69 -2.07
N TRP A 260 -12.12 -9.62 -1.80
CA TRP A 260 -12.46 -8.56 -2.74
C TRP A 260 -12.09 -7.20 -2.17
N ILE A 261 -11.29 -6.42 -2.90
CA ILE A 261 -11.01 -5.03 -2.51
C ILE A 261 -12.23 -4.14 -2.78
N LEU A 262 -12.62 -3.34 -1.78
CA LEU A 262 -13.75 -2.43 -1.86
C LEU A 262 -13.31 -0.98 -2.08
N GLU A 263 -12.30 -0.54 -1.34
CA GLU A 263 -11.69 0.80 -1.40
C GLU A 263 -10.35 0.82 -0.67
N VAL A 264 -9.55 1.85 -0.94
CA VAL A 264 -8.34 2.16 -0.19
C VAL A 264 -8.49 3.56 0.42
N ASN A 265 -8.27 3.65 1.72
CA ASN A 265 -8.33 4.91 2.47
C ASN A 265 -6.92 5.46 2.65
N ILE A 266 -6.65 6.66 2.12
CA ILE A 266 -5.36 7.37 2.27
C ILE A 266 -5.18 8.02 3.64
N SER A 267 -6.28 8.17 4.40
CA SER A 267 -6.25 8.69 5.77
C SER A 267 -7.14 7.80 6.65
N PRO A 268 -6.71 6.56 6.96
CA PRO A 268 -7.48 5.67 7.82
C PRO A 268 -7.62 6.29 9.22
N SER A 269 -8.79 6.13 9.85
CA SER A 269 -9.01 6.70 11.19
C SER A 269 -8.14 6.02 12.26
N LEU A 270 -7.30 6.82 12.90
CA LEU A 270 -6.47 6.42 14.04
C LEU A 270 -7.12 6.73 15.41
N HIS A 271 -8.38 7.17 15.45
CA HIS A 271 -9.09 7.38 16.71
C HIS A 271 -9.23 6.06 17.47
N SER A 272 -8.86 6.05 18.75
CA SER A 272 -8.80 4.84 19.58
C SER A 272 -9.75 4.96 20.78
N ASN A 273 -11.05 4.73 20.52
CA ASN A 273 -12.09 4.89 21.52
C ASN A 273 -12.31 3.63 22.39
N THR A 274 -11.69 2.51 22.04
CA THR A 274 -11.81 1.23 22.75
C THR A 274 -10.44 0.66 23.04
N ALA A 275 -10.29 -0.16 24.09
CA ALA A 275 -9.02 -0.84 24.40
C ALA A 275 -8.51 -1.68 23.22
N LEU A 276 -9.42 -2.35 22.49
CA LEU A 276 -9.14 -3.01 21.23
C LEU A 276 -8.49 -2.07 20.18
N ASP A 277 -9.07 -0.89 19.95
CA ASP A 277 -8.48 0.07 19.01
C ASP A 277 -7.10 0.55 19.49
N VAL A 278 -6.91 0.76 20.80
CA VAL A 278 -5.63 1.20 21.39
C VAL A 278 -4.56 0.12 21.20
N SER A 279 -4.86 -1.14 21.51
CA SER A 279 -3.93 -2.27 21.35
C SER A 279 -3.42 -2.38 19.90
N ILE A 280 -4.35 -2.45 18.95
CA ILE A 280 -4.03 -2.67 17.54
C ILE A 280 -3.36 -1.44 16.92
N LYS A 281 -3.96 -0.25 17.09
CA LYS A 281 -3.45 0.97 16.44
C LYS A 281 -2.21 1.51 17.12
N GLY A 282 -2.08 1.34 18.44
CA GLY A 282 -0.89 1.74 19.19
C GLY A 282 0.34 0.97 18.70
N GLN A 283 0.23 -0.36 18.62
CA GLN A 283 1.31 -1.19 18.08
C GLN A 283 1.61 -0.86 16.61
N MET A 284 0.57 -0.69 15.78
CA MET A 284 0.75 -0.29 14.38
C MET A 284 1.47 1.06 14.23
N VAL A 285 1.09 2.08 15.00
CA VAL A 285 1.72 3.41 14.93
C VAL A 285 3.16 3.36 15.43
N LYS A 286 3.44 2.58 16.49
CA LYS A 286 4.82 2.33 16.96
C LYS A 286 5.67 1.73 15.85
N ASP A 287 5.20 0.67 15.20
CA ASP A 287 5.93 0.01 14.12
C ASP A 287 6.09 0.91 12.89
N LEU A 288 5.06 1.72 12.58
CA LEU A 288 5.13 2.72 11.52
C LEU A 288 6.22 3.74 11.79
N LEU A 289 6.30 4.29 13.01
CA LEU A 289 7.31 5.30 13.37
C LEU A 289 8.73 4.72 13.37
N ASN A 290 8.90 3.48 13.80
CA ASN A 290 10.17 2.75 13.71
C ASN A 290 10.60 2.58 12.24
N LEU A 291 9.68 2.13 11.37
CA LEU A 291 9.94 1.95 9.94
C LEU A 291 10.11 3.28 9.19
N ALA A 292 9.47 4.35 9.65
CA ALA A 292 9.64 5.68 9.08
C ALA A 292 11.08 6.18 9.24
N GLY A 293 11.86 5.66 10.20
CA GLY A 293 13.29 5.91 10.29
C GLY A 293 13.63 7.41 10.34
N PHE A 294 13.02 8.14 11.28
CA PHE A 294 13.28 9.57 11.44
C PHE A 294 14.75 9.80 11.83
N HIS A 295 15.51 10.41 10.92
CA HIS A 295 16.84 10.88 11.20
C HIS A 295 16.76 12.23 11.91
N LEU A 296 17.39 12.33 13.07
CA LEU A 296 17.53 13.61 13.76
C LEU A 296 18.50 14.49 12.96
N PRO A 297 18.07 15.68 12.49
CA PRO A 297 18.95 16.57 11.75
C PRO A 297 20.08 17.05 12.66
N ARG A 298 21.28 17.29 12.11
CA ARG A 298 22.35 17.92 12.87
C ARG A 298 21.97 19.37 13.14
N LYS A 299 22.48 19.96 14.23
CA LYS A 299 22.19 21.37 14.58
C LYS A 299 22.49 22.32 13.41
N GLU A 300 23.56 22.03 12.66
CA GLU A 300 23.98 22.79 11.47
C GLU A 300 22.94 22.77 10.32
N ASP A 301 22.26 21.63 10.11
CA ASP A 301 21.28 21.47 9.02
C ASP A 301 20.00 22.26 9.28
N VAL A 302 19.65 22.44 10.56
CA VAL A 302 18.47 23.20 11.00
C VAL A 302 18.76 24.70 10.94
N THR A 303 19.96 25.15 11.33
CA THR A 303 20.34 26.58 11.33
C THR A 303 20.65 27.12 9.93
N ALA A 304 21.18 26.29 9.02
CA ALA A 304 21.45 26.68 7.64
C ALA A 304 20.17 27.02 6.83
N SER A 305 19.01 26.46 7.19
CA SER A 305 17.74 26.85 6.56
C SER A 305 17.21 28.21 7.03
N CYS A 306 17.73 28.76 8.13
CA CYS A 306 17.34 30.07 8.67
C CYS A 306 18.34 31.19 8.34
N SER A 307 19.53 30.86 7.83
CA SER A 307 20.63 31.81 7.65
C SER A 307 21.22 31.67 6.25
N SER A 308 20.72 32.46 5.32
CA SER A 308 21.46 32.75 4.09
C SER A 308 22.75 33.49 4.45
N ALA A 309 23.87 33.07 3.86
CA ALA A 309 25.21 33.68 3.87
C ALA A 309 26.09 33.41 5.11
N SER A 310 27.09 32.52 4.95
CA SER A 310 28.54 32.84 5.01
C SER A 310 29.38 31.56 5.10
N SER A 311 30.64 31.69 4.70
CA SER A 311 31.61 30.66 4.34
C SER A 311 32.30 29.93 5.51
N CYS A 312 32.90 28.78 5.19
CA CYS A 312 34.22 28.27 5.62
C CYS A 312 34.31 26.93 6.39
N THR A 313 35.06 26.02 5.76
CA THR A 313 36.11 25.10 6.26
C THR A 313 35.85 23.99 7.29
N ASN A 314 36.16 22.77 6.81
CA ASN A 314 36.45 21.50 7.47
C ASN A 314 37.00 21.54 8.92
N ARG A 315 36.43 20.69 9.79
CA ARG A 315 37.03 19.48 10.41
C ARG A 315 36.09 18.98 11.50
N TYR A 316 35.76 17.68 11.52
CA TYR A 316 35.75 16.77 12.69
C TYR A 316 35.08 15.43 12.33
N ARG A 317 35.71 14.34 12.78
CA ARG A 317 35.33 12.93 12.57
C ARG A 317 34.28 12.51 13.60
N GLY A 318 33.09 12.12 13.13
CA GLY A 318 32.05 11.48 13.94
C GLY A 318 30.82 11.15 13.09
N ARG A 319 30.52 9.84 12.92
CA ARG A 319 29.36 9.27 12.19
C ARG A 319 28.96 9.98 10.88
N ARG A 320 29.79 9.84 9.84
CA ARG A 320 29.54 10.34 8.47
C ARG A 320 28.72 9.35 7.62
N CYS A 321 27.42 9.23 7.84
CA CYS A 321 26.57 8.44 6.92
C CYS A 321 25.91 9.27 5.81
N MET A 322 25.90 10.61 5.89
CA MET A 322 25.21 11.47 4.92
C MET A 322 25.90 12.84 4.80
N GLU A 323 27.19 12.87 4.46
CA GLU A 323 27.83 14.12 3.99
C GLU A 323 27.48 14.28 2.50
N LYS A 324 26.62 15.27 2.17
CA LYS A 324 26.33 15.79 0.82
C LYS A 324 26.39 14.74 -0.30
N ALA A 325 25.41 13.84 -0.34
CA ALA A 325 25.19 13.02 -1.54
C ALA A 325 24.98 13.98 -2.73
N LYS A 326 25.85 13.91 -3.74
CA LYS A 326 25.58 14.54 -5.04
C LYS A 326 24.23 13.99 -5.50
N PRO A 327 23.20 14.83 -5.73
CA PRO A 327 21.86 14.35 -6.07
C PRO A 327 21.79 13.73 -7.47
N ASP A 328 22.90 13.70 -8.21
CA ASP A 328 22.97 13.18 -9.56
C ASP A 328 23.89 11.95 -9.60
N LEU A 329 23.38 10.88 -10.20
CA LEU A 329 24.11 9.64 -10.39
C LEU A 329 25.38 9.90 -11.22
N SER A 330 26.44 9.18 -10.89
CA SER A 330 27.65 9.13 -11.69
C SER A 330 27.37 8.57 -13.10
N ALA A 331 28.29 8.80 -14.04
CA ALA A 331 28.12 8.35 -15.42
C ALA A 331 28.02 6.82 -15.51
N ASP A 332 28.87 6.10 -14.79
CA ASP A 332 28.87 4.63 -14.73
C ASP A 332 27.58 4.09 -14.09
N GLU A 333 27.08 4.71 -13.01
CA GLU A 333 25.78 4.34 -12.43
C GLU A 333 24.63 4.52 -13.43
N LYS A 334 24.65 5.60 -14.23
CA LYS A 334 23.66 5.83 -15.30
C LYS A 334 23.77 4.75 -16.38
N VAL A 335 24.99 4.37 -16.79
CA VAL A 335 25.22 3.29 -17.77
C VAL A 335 24.75 1.95 -17.22
N LYS A 336 25.12 1.58 -15.99
CA LYS A 336 24.66 0.34 -15.33
C LYS A 336 23.14 0.26 -15.31
N ARG A 337 22.47 1.32 -14.86
CA ARG A 337 21.01 1.37 -14.83
C ARG A 337 20.41 1.18 -16.21
N ALA A 338 20.93 1.86 -17.23
CA ALA A 338 20.44 1.72 -18.60
C ALA A 338 20.65 0.29 -19.13
N PHE A 339 21.80 -0.33 -18.86
CA PHE A 339 22.13 -1.69 -19.26
C PHE A 339 21.06 -2.69 -18.79
N TYR A 340 20.75 -2.73 -17.49
CA TYR A 340 19.73 -3.65 -16.96
C TYR A 340 18.30 -3.29 -17.39
N LEU A 341 18.00 -2.02 -17.65
CA LEU A 341 16.65 -1.59 -18.07
C LEU A 341 16.33 -1.88 -19.54
N THR A 342 17.35 -1.99 -20.40
CA THR A 342 17.16 -2.31 -21.83
C THR A 342 16.82 -3.79 -22.07
N GLN A 343 17.18 -4.67 -21.15
CA GLN A 343 16.99 -6.12 -21.25
C GLN A 343 15.58 -6.54 -20.80
N ARG A 344 14.57 -6.25 -21.63
CA ARG A 344 13.14 -6.42 -21.28
C ARG A 344 12.71 -7.87 -20.96
N PHE A 345 13.45 -8.86 -21.41
CA PHE A 345 13.20 -10.29 -21.18
C PHE A 345 14.42 -10.98 -20.57
N ALA A 346 15.18 -10.26 -19.75
CA ALA A 346 16.30 -10.81 -19.03
C ALA A 346 15.89 -12.06 -18.23
N GLU A 347 16.64 -13.14 -18.43
CA GLU A 347 16.53 -14.35 -17.61
C GLU A 347 16.99 -14.06 -16.18
N GLN A 348 16.56 -14.91 -15.24
CA GLN A 348 16.87 -14.72 -13.84
C GLN A 348 18.38 -14.75 -13.57
N ASP A 349 19.14 -15.57 -14.29
CA ASP A 349 20.60 -15.63 -14.17
C ASP A 349 21.28 -14.33 -14.62
N PHE A 350 20.76 -13.70 -15.68
CA PHE A 350 21.24 -12.38 -16.10
C PHE A 350 20.95 -11.33 -15.01
N LEU A 351 19.73 -11.30 -14.46
CA LEU A 351 19.38 -10.30 -13.45
C LEU A 351 20.24 -10.43 -12.18
N GLN A 352 20.65 -11.63 -11.80
CA GLN A 352 21.53 -11.86 -10.64
C GLN A 352 22.87 -11.13 -10.74
N THR A 353 23.38 -10.93 -11.97
CA THR A 353 24.66 -10.23 -12.21
C THR A 353 24.63 -8.76 -11.80
N VAL A 354 23.43 -8.19 -11.52
CA VAL A 354 23.29 -6.82 -10.97
C VAL A 354 24.03 -6.64 -9.64
N LEU A 355 24.27 -7.75 -8.92
CA LEU A 355 24.94 -7.78 -7.63
C LEU A 355 26.47 -7.99 -7.72
N ASP A 356 27.02 -8.23 -8.91
CA ASP A 356 28.44 -8.55 -9.08
C ASP A 356 29.32 -7.31 -8.83
N VAL A 357 28.85 -6.15 -9.31
CA VAL A 357 29.51 -4.86 -9.11
C VAL A 357 28.53 -3.93 -8.40
N LEU A 358 28.64 -3.76 -7.09
CA LEU A 358 27.79 -2.84 -6.34
C LEU A 358 28.36 -1.42 -6.40
N THR A 359 27.62 -0.49 -7.03
CA THR A 359 28.01 0.92 -7.10
C THR A 359 27.74 1.65 -5.77
N PRO A 360 28.28 2.87 -5.56
CA PRO A 360 27.96 3.69 -4.40
C PRO A 360 26.45 3.85 -4.13
N ASP A 361 25.67 4.11 -5.17
CA ASP A 361 24.22 4.21 -5.07
C ASP A 361 23.54 2.88 -4.73
N ASP A 362 23.99 1.76 -5.32
CA ASP A 362 23.46 0.44 -4.98
C ASP A 362 23.69 0.13 -3.49
N VAL A 363 24.92 0.33 -3.00
CA VAL A 363 25.26 0.08 -1.58
C VAL A 363 24.40 0.94 -0.67
N ARG A 364 24.15 2.22 -1.02
CA ARG A 364 23.29 3.11 -0.25
C ARG A 364 21.86 2.58 -0.17
N VAL A 365 21.25 2.25 -1.31
CA VAL A 365 19.88 1.75 -1.36
C VAL A 365 19.73 0.40 -0.65
N LEU A 366 20.70 -0.51 -0.82
CA LEU A 366 20.71 -1.81 -0.15
C LEU A 366 20.85 -1.65 1.37
N ALA A 367 21.78 -0.81 1.84
CA ALA A 367 21.99 -0.55 3.26
C ALA A 367 20.77 0.12 3.90
N GLU A 368 20.15 1.10 3.23
CA GLU A 368 18.91 1.73 3.69
C GLU A 368 17.75 0.72 3.78
N SER A 369 17.65 -0.18 2.81
CA SER A 369 16.61 -1.22 2.80
C SER A 369 16.81 -2.24 3.93
N GLU A 370 18.04 -2.65 4.21
CA GLU A 370 18.36 -3.54 5.33
C GLU A 370 18.17 -2.89 6.69
N ASN A 371 18.57 -1.62 6.83
CA ASN A 371 18.34 -0.86 8.04
C ASN A 371 16.84 -0.72 8.33
N GLU A 372 16.04 -0.34 7.33
CA GLU A 372 14.57 -0.30 7.44
C GLU A 372 14.00 -1.68 7.82
N LEU A 373 14.53 -2.76 7.24
CA LEU A 373 14.11 -4.11 7.55
C LEU A 373 14.49 -4.54 8.98
N SER A 374 15.60 -4.07 9.52
CA SER A 374 16.03 -4.34 10.90
C SER A 374 15.11 -3.69 11.94
N CYS A 375 14.50 -2.55 11.59
CA CYS A 375 13.53 -1.83 12.43
C CYS A 375 12.10 -2.38 12.32
N ARG A 376 11.88 -3.45 11.54
CA ARG A 376 10.54 -3.99 11.33
C ARG A 376 10.01 -4.60 12.63
N GLY A 377 8.77 -4.25 12.98
CA GLY A 377 7.97 -5.10 13.85
C GLY A 377 7.66 -6.40 13.10
N GLN A 378 6.63 -6.36 12.25
CA GLN A 378 6.08 -7.55 11.61
C GLN A 378 5.64 -7.28 10.14
N PHE A 379 6.45 -7.77 9.19
CA PHE A 379 6.16 -8.08 7.76
C PHE A 379 6.32 -7.00 6.67
N ARG A 380 7.39 -7.15 5.86
CA ARG A 380 7.53 -6.61 4.49
C ARG A 380 6.98 -7.63 3.49
N ILE A 381 6.11 -7.20 2.58
CA ILE A 381 5.52 -8.07 1.54
C ILE A 381 6.13 -7.85 0.15
N PHE A 382 6.71 -6.68 -0.08
CA PHE A 382 7.44 -6.35 -1.29
C PHE A 382 8.61 -5.41 -0.95
N PRO A 383 9.84 -5.68 -1.38
CA PRO A 383 10.31 -6.95 -1.95
C PRO A 383 10.37 -8.06 -0.88
N SER A 384 10.17 -9.30 -1.33
CA SER A 384 10.28 -10.53 -0.56
C SER A 384 10.66 -11.71 -1.48
N PRO A 385 11.12 -12.87 -0.94
CA PRO A 385 11.57 -14.00 -1.77
C PRO A 385 10.51 -14.55 -2.73
N SER A 386 9.22 -14.34 -2.45
CA SER A 386 8.11 -14.77 -3.31
C SER A 386 7.54 -13.65 -4.20
N SER A 387 8.17 -12.47 -4.20
CA SER A 387 7.62 -11.26 -4.81
C SER A 387 8.13 -10.94 -6.23
N SER A 388 9.14 -11.64 -6.73
CA SER A 388 9.70 -11.39 -8.08
C SER A 388 8.65 -11.46 -9.18
N ARG A 389 7.65 -12.33 -9.01
CA ARG A 389 6.48 -12.46 -9.90
C ARG A 389 5.69 -11.17 -10.11
N TYR A 390 5.80 -10.19 -9.22
CA TYR A 390 5.08 -8.91 -9.34
C TYR A 390 5.82 -7.89 -10.21
N LEU A 391 7.12 -8.07 -10.48
CA LEU A 391 7.90 -7.16 -11.32
C LEU A 391 7.32 -7.03 -12.74
N ARG A 392 6.71 -8.10 -13.27
CA ARG A 392 6.04 -8.10 -14.57
C ARG A 392 4.81 -7.16 -14.66
N PHE A 393 4.27 -6.71 -13.53
CA PHE A 393 3.10 -5.83 -13.50
C PHE A 393 3.45 -4.35 -13.59
N PHE A 394 4.72 -3.96 -13.46
CA PHE A 394 5.12 -2.57 -13.63
C PHE A 394 4.98 -2.13 -15.10
N GLU A 395 4.78 -0.83 -15.34
CA GLU A 395 4.66 -0.30 -16.70
C GLU A 395 5.94 -0.53 -17.52
N GLY A 396 7.09 -0.46 -16.84
CA GLY A 396 8.39 -0.90 -17.32
C GLY A 396 9.28 -1.30 -16.15
N PRO A 397 10.44 -1.94 -16.41
CA PRO A 397 11.36 -2.34 -15.35
C PRO A 397 11.83 -1.13 -14.53
N ARG A 398 12.12 -1.37 -13.25
CA ARG A 398 12.65 -0.37 -12.32
C ARG A 398 13.94 -0.94 -11.76
N TYR A 399 15.06 -0.28 -12.05
CA TYR A 399 16.39 -0.79 -11.72
C TYR A 399 16.52 -1.11 -10.22
N LEU A 400 16.10 -0.18 -9.35
CA LEU A 400 16.21 -0.38 -7.91
C LEU A 400 15.27 -1.48 -7.38
N ASN A 401 14.14 -1.74 -8.06
CA ASN A 401 13.29 -2.89 -7.71
C ASN A 401 13.96 -4.20 -8.11
N VAL A 402 14.65 -4.25 -9.27
CA VAL A 402 15.44 -5.41 -9.68
C VAL A 402 16.58 -5.63 -8.70
N LEU A 403 17.33 -4.59 -8.35
CA LEU A 403 18.43 -4.66 -7.38
C LEU A 403 17.96 -5.26 -6.05
N LEU A 404 16.88 -4.72 -5.47
CA LEU A 404 16.35 -5.25 -4.21
C LEU A 404 15.78 -6.65 -4.35
N ASP A 405 15.11 -6.98 -5.46
CA ASP A 405 14.58 -8.32 -5.70
C ASP A 405 15.71 -9.35 -5.73
N GLN A 406 16.78 -9.09 -6.48
CA GLN A 406 17.93 -10.00 -6.57
C GLN A 406 18.68 -10.08 -5.24
N TRP A 407 18.80 -8.97 -4.51
CA TRP A 407 19.35 -8.98 -3.16
C TRP A 407 18.55 -9.87 -2.22
N GLU A 408 17.22 -9.80 -2.27
CA GLU A 408 16.34 -10.70 -1.52
C GLU A 408 16.52 -12.15 -1.94
N GLN A 409 16.54 -12.46 -3.24
CA GLN A 409 16.73 -13.84 -3.71
C GLN A 409 18.06 -14.43 -3.22
N LYS A 410 19.13 -13.64 -3.20
CA LYS A 410 20.48 -14.10 -2.80
C LYS A 410 20.65 -14.23 -1.28
N HIS A 411 20.11 -13.29 -0.51
CA HIS A 411 20.44 -13.14 0.91
C HIS A 411 19.30 -13.47 1.88
N TRP A 412 18.09 -13.83 1.43
CA TRP A 412 16.98 -14.09 2.35
C TRP A 412 17.23 -15.25 3.34
N SER A 413 17.91 -16.32 2.89
CA SER A 413 18.19 -17.52 3.69
C SER A 413 19.35 -17.31 4.67
N ASN A 414 20.34 -16.51 4.29
CA ASN A 414 21.46 -16.09 5.15
C ASN A 414 21.64 -14.57 5.08
N ARG A 415 20.76 -13.87 5.80
CA ARG A 415 20.71 -12.41 5.84
C ARG A 415 21.98 -11.79 6.42
N LEU A 416 22.56 -12.44 7.43
CA LEU A 416 23.75 -11.95 8.12
C LEU A 416 24.94 -11.78 7.15
N ARG A 417 25.08 -12.68 6.16
CA ARG A 417 26.10 -12.55 5.12
C ARG A 417 25.94 -11.28 4.30
N GLY A 418 24.71 -10.94 3.90
CA GLY A 418 24.41 -9.71 3.16
C GLY A 418 24.66 -8.46 4.00
N ILE A 419 24.22 -8.48 5.26
CA ILE A 419 24.45 -7.38 6.21
C ILE A 419 25.95 -7.14 6.41
N ASN A 420 26.74 -8.19 6.68
CA ASN A 420 28.19 -8.06 6.87
C ASN A 420 28.88 -7.48 5.64
N LEU A 421 28.48 -7.91 4.42
CA LEU A 421 28.99 -7.33 3.18
C LEU A 421 28.71 -5.83 3.11
N LEU A 422 27.47 -5.42 3.34
CA LEU A 422 27.11 -3.99 3.31
C LEU A 422 27.81 -3.20 4.41
N THR A 423 27.96 -3.76 5.61
CA THR A 423 28.70 -3.15 6.71
C THR A 423 30.14 -2.89 6.31
N THR A 424 30.85 -3.87 5.75
CA THR A 424 32.24 -3.69 5.28
C THR A 424 32.33 -2.63 4.19
N LEU A 425 31.39 -2.61 3.22
CA LEU A 425 31.36 -1.60 2.17
C LEU A 425 31.08 -0.19 2.72
N CYS A 426 30.20 -0.09 3.72
CA CYS A 426 29.89 1.16 4.40
C CYS A 426 31.06 1.67 5.24
N GLU A 427 31.77 0.80 5.95
CA GLU A 427 32.99 1.13 6.72
C GLU A 427 34.11 1.63 5.81
N LYS A 428 34.24 1.06 4.61
CA LYS A 428 35.14 1.53 3.55
C LYS A 428 34.68 2.84 2.89
N GLY A 429 33.47 3.31 3.18
CA GLY A 429 32.92 4.56 2.66
C GLY A 429 32.36 4.47 1.23
N VAL A 430 32.16 3.28 0.67
CA VAL A 430 31.72 3.11 -0.74
C VAL A 430 30.41 3.85 -1.03
N HIS A 431 29.44 3.81 -0.12
CA HIS A 431 28.16 4.53 -0.21
C HIS A 431 28.28 6.07 -0.30
N LEU A 432 29.43 6.65 0.06
CA LEU A 432 29.72 8.08 -0.04
C LEU A 432 30.38 8.46 -1.39
N GLY A 433 30.65 7.47 -2.24
CA GLY A 433 31.45 7.59 -3.46
C GLY A 433 32.81 6.91 -3.30
N THR A 434 33.33 6.37 -4.39
CA THR A 434 34.61 5.64 -4.41
C THR A 434 35.32 5.83 -5.75
N SER A 435 36.64 5.68 -5.74
CA SER A 435 37.49 5.57 -6.95
C SER A 435 38.00 4.14 -7.16
N ASP A 436 37.52 3.18 -6.37
CA ASP A 436 37.85 1.77 -6.51
C ASP A 436 37.18 1.20 -7.76
N PRO A 437 37.94 0.70 -8.76
CA PRO A 437 37.39 0.11 -9.98
C PRO A 437 36.44 -1.06 -9.71
N ALA A 438 36.58 -1.77 -8.59
CA ALA A 438 35.69 -2.88 -8.22
C ALA A 438 34.24 -2.42 -7.96
N HIS A 439 34.02 -1.12 -7.78
CA HIS A 439 32.72 -0.50 -7.49
C HIS A 439 32.30 0.51 -8.56
N MET A 440 33.01 0.54 -9.70
CA MET A 440 32.68 1.34 -10.87
C MET A 440 32.21 0.42 -11.99
N TRP A 441 31.07 0.76 -12.62
CA TRP A 441 30.55 -0.05 -13.72
C TRP A 441 31.17 0.37 -15.05
N SER A 442 32.00 -0.50 -15.62
CA SER A 442 32.64 -0.31 -16.93
C SER A 442 31.88 -0.98 -18.06
#